data_AF-A0A243QCY9-F1
#
_entry.id   AF-A0A243QCY9-F1
#
_cell.length_a   1.000
_cell.length_b   1.000
_cell.length_c   1.000
_cell.angle_alpha   90.00
_cell.angle_beta   90.00
_cell.angle_gamma   90.00
#
_symmetry.space_group_name_H-M   'P 1'
#
loop_
_entity.id
_entity.type
_entity.pdbx_description
1 polymer ?
#
loop_
_entity_poly.entity_id
_entity_poly.type
_entity_poly.pdbx_seq_one_letter_code
_entity_poly.pdbx_strand_id
1 'polypeptide(L)'
;MTPPDTAHGELVPIGAFAQRTGLTASALRFYADSSLLTPATIDASTGYRLYSTSQETRAITLRRLREIGMSLADIRTVLDAEPTVARDLIDDHVRTVTTEAARTRREAAAIATAIAAESTTVVCALRGPILAAAIGQVLTATARDAAHPVLDGVEFRFEDGAMTLTSTDRYRISSRSLPAVEPSNTRWSGTVCAGDLRDGLSDLARGGVVGIEAGTGTVRFRLTGRDDLWCRLLDDPFPSHRAMVDALPPVTTRASVATSAVLQSLEGCVGERVLLDVTSTALVLSDAASAGVSTVPADICGPPVEMCFELSTLYPAVSVSIGAELLLDVRAADLPMTVRSADCGDLTTMVMPVFVG
;
A
#
# COMPACT_ATOMS: atom_id res chain seq x y z
N MET A 1 -65.95 11.16 -7.09
CA MET A 1 -65.44 10.05 -6.26
C MET A 1 -64.11 9.65 -6.88
N THR A 2 -63.02 10.16 -6.33
CA THR A 2 -61.66 9.97 -6.83
C THR A 2 -60.82 9.52 -5.64
N PRO A 3 -60.19 8.34 -5.65
CA PRO A 3 -59.36 7.90 -4.52
C PRO A 3 -58.02 8.66 -4.55
N PRO A 4 -57.46 9.09 -3.41
CA PRO A 4 -56.12 9.64 -3.36
C PRO A 4 -55.07 8.51 -3.31
N ASP A 5 -54.24 8.49 -4.34
CA ASP A 5 -52.80 8.25 -4.37
C ASP A 5 -52.15 7.45 -3.20
N THR A 6 -52.01 6.14 -3.39
CA THR A 6 -51.19 5.24 -2.56
C THR A 6 -49.71 5.43 -2.83
N ALA A 7 -49.10 6.42 -2.17
CA ALA A 7 -47.64 6.53 -2.00
C ALA A 7 -47.21 6.55 -0.51
N HIS A 8 -48.06 6.04 0.38
CA HIS A 8 -47.75 5.92 1.80
C HIS A 8 -47.39 4.46 2.10
N GLY A 9 -46.10 4.20 2.32
CA GLY A 9 -45.64 2.90 2.80
C GLY A 9 -46.35 2.51 4.10
N GLU A 10 -46.39 1.22 4.38
CA GLU A 10 -46.99 0.67 5.59
C GLU A 10 -46.53 1.45 6.85
N LEU A 11 -47.49 1.88 7.68
CA LEU A 11 -47.19 2.58 8.92
C LEU A 11 -46.89 1.58 10.03
N VAL A 12 -45.69 1.69 10.61
CA VAL A 12 -45.21 0.80 11.67
C VAL A 12 -44.96 1.55 12.97
N PRO A 13 -45.23 0.95 14.14
CA PRO A 13 -44.90 1.53 15.43
C PRO A 13 -43.40 1.74 15.60
N ILE A 14 -43.02 2.75 16.40
CA ILE A 14 -41.61 3.11 16.68
C ILE A 14 -40.72 1.92 17.06
N GLY A 15 -41.24 0.92 17.78
CA GLY A 15 -40.48 -0.27 18.16
C GLY A 15 -40.15 -1.18 16.97
N ALA A 16 -41.11 -1.41 16.08
CA ALA A 16 -40.89 -2.18 14.86
C ALA A 16 -39.97 -1.43 13.89
N PHE A 17 -40.14 -0.11 13.76
CA PHE A 17 -39.27 0.74 12.95
C PHE A 17 -37.83 0.78 13.47
N ALA A 18 -37.66 0.87 14.80
CA ALA A 18 -36.37 0.77 15.49
C ALA A 18 -35.64 -0.52 15.13
N GLN A 19 -36.33 -1.66 15.20
CA GLN A 19 -35.75 -2.97 14.88
C GLN A 19 -35.31 -3.05 13.40
N ARG A 20 -36.13 -2.54 12.48
CA ARG A 20 -35.84 -2.56 11.02
C ARG A 20 -34.68 -1.65 10.63
N THR A 21 -34.58 -0.49 11.27
CA THR A 21 -33.53 0.51 10.97
C THR A 21 -32.29 0.37 11.83
N GLY A 22 -32.33 -0.49 12.85
CA GLY A 22 -31.31 -0.63 13.90
C GLY A 22 -31.02 0.66 14.66
N LEU A 23 -32.00 1.57 14.75
CA LEU A 23 -31.99 2.70 15.66
C LEU A 23 -32.73 2.32 16.94
N THR A 24 -32.38 2.92 18.07
CA THR A 24 -33.17 2.73 19.30
C THR A 24 -34.44 3.59 19.25
N ALA A 25 -35.50 3.17 19.94
CA ALA A 25 -36.71 3.98 20.07
C ALA A 25 -36.45 5.33 20.77
N SER A 26 -35.40 5.43 21.59
CA SER A 26 -34.96 6.71 22.16
C SER A 26 -34.30 7.60 21.10
N ALA A 27 -33.42 7.04 20.26
CA ALA A 27 -32.80 7.77 19.15
C ALA A 27 -33.83 8.27 18.14
N LEU A 28 -34.84 7.47 17.80
CA LEU A 28 -35.93 7.88 16.91
C LEU A 28 -36.74 9.07 17.47
N ARG A 29 -36.99 9.10 18.79
CA ARG A 29 -37.62 10.26 19.44
C ARG A 29 -36.72 11.49 19.36
N PHE A 30 -35.44 11.33 19.69
CA PHE A 30 -34.46 12.40 19.60
C PHE A 30 -34.35 12.99 18.19
N TYR A 31 -34.32 12.16 17.14
CA TYR A 31 -34.27 12.64 15.76
C TYR A 31 -35.59 13.25 15.28
N ALA A 32 -36.73 12.81 15.80
CA ALA A 32 -38.00 13.47 15.57
C ALA A 32 -38.03 14.87 16.18
N ASP A 33 -37.57 14.99 17.43
CA ASP A 33 -37.51 16.27 18.16
C ASP A 33 -36.47 17.23 17.52
N SER A 34 -35.44 16.68 16.88
CA SER A 34 -34.44 17.43 16.11
C SER A 34 -34.84 17.69 14.64
N SER A 35 -36.06 17.32 14.24
CA SER A 35 -36.60 17.44 12.88
C SER A 35 -35.78 16.73 11.78
N LEU A 36 -34.91 15.78 12.15
CA LEU A 36 -34.10 14.99 11.22
C LEU A 36 -34.88 13.80 10.65
N LEU A 37 -35.75 13.22 11.48
CA LEU A 37 -36.60 12.09 11.11
C LEU A 37 -37.93 12.15 11.88
N THR A 38 -38.86 12.94 11.35
CA THR A 38 -40.20 13.10 11.94
C THR A 38 -41.07 11.87 11.68
N PRO A 39 -41.94 11.48 12.63
CA PRO A 39 -42.90 10.41 12.39
C PRO A 39 -43.85 10.81 11.26
N ALA A 40 -44.26 9.83 10.45
CA ALA A 40 -45.24 10.05 9.38
C ALA A 40 -46.59 10.48 9.94
N THR A 41 -46.98 9.94 11.10
CA THR A 41 -48.14 10.40 11.86
C THR A 41 -47.97 10.10 13.34
N ILE A 42 -48.71 10.84 14.17
CA ILE A 42 -48.87 10.56 15.59
C ILE A 42 -50.33 10.19 15.79
N ASP A 43 -50.57 8.99 16.28
CA ASP A 43 -51.93 8.50 16.54
C ASP A 43 -52.62 9.42 17.57
N ALA A 44 -53.73 10.04 17.17
CA ALA A 44 -54.41 11.04 18.00
C ALA A 44 -55.09 10.45 19.25
N SER A 45 -55.36 9.15 19.27
CA SER A 45 -56.04 8.47 20.37
C SER A 45 -55.07 7.89 21.40
N THR A 46 -53.87 7.50 20.97
CA THR A 46 -52.89 6.81 21.82
C THR A 46 -51.57 7.57 21.99
N GLY A 47 -51.31 8.58 21.17
CA GLY A 47 -50.05 9.34 21.15
C GLY A 47 -48.87 8.55 20.57
N TYR A 48 -49.10 7.36 19.99
CA TYR A 48 -48.02 6.55 19.40
C TYR A 48 -47.47 7.21 18.13
N ARG A 49 -46.13 7.28 18.05
CA ARG A 49 -45.40 7.70 16.84
C ARG A 49 -45.38 6.54 15.85
N LEU A 50 -45.94 6.77 14.66
CA LEU A 50 -45.94 5.83 13.56
C LEU A 50 -45.03 6.35 12.45
N TYR A 51 -44.18 5.46 11.93
CA TYR A 51 -43.25 5.75 10.84
C TYR A 51 -43.65 4.97 9.60
N SER A 52 -43.47 5.55 8.43
CA SER A 52 -43.68 4.85 7.16
C SER A 52 -42.43 4.03 6.80
N THR A 53 -42.62 2.84 6.21
CA THR A 53 -41.52 2.04 5.67
C THR A 53 -40.68 2.79 4.63
N SER A 54 -41.25 3.77 3.93
CA SER A 54 -40.50 4.65 3.02
C SER A 54 -39.44 5.51 3.72
N GLN A 55 -39.54 5.70 5.05
CA GLN A 55 -38.58 6.47 5.84
C GLN A 55 -37.35 5.64 6.27
N GLU A 56 -37.32 4.33 5.99
CA GLU A 56 -36.24 3.44 6.44
C GLU A 56 -34.90 3.80 5.83
N THR A 57 -34.87 4.08 4.52
CA THR A 57 -33.63 4.50 3.84
C THR A 57 -33.05 5.75 4.49
N ARG A 58 -33.87 6.75 4.81
CA ARG A 58 -33.44 7.98 5.50
C ARG A 58 -32.87 7.66 6.89
N ALA A 59 -33.55 6.80 7.65
CA ALA A 59 -33.13 6.41 9.00
C ALA A 59 -31.81 5.63 9.02
N ILE A 60 -31.64 4.69 8.08
CA ILE A 60 -30.40 3.90 7.93
C ILE A 60 -29.24 4.81 7.50
N THR A 61 -29.47 5.70 6.53
CA THR A 61 -28.46 6.68 6.10
C THR A 61 -28.05 7.58 7.26
N LEU A 62 -29.00 8.12 8.02
CA LEU A 62 -28.73 8.92 9.22
C LEU A 62 -27.83 8.16 10.21
N ARG A 63 -28.16 6.89 10.51
CA ARG A 63 -27.36 6.06 11.43
C ARG A 63 -25.93 5.90 10.91
N ARG A 64 -25.75 5.56 9.64
CA ARG A 64 -24.43 5.38 9.02
C ARG A 64 -23.60 6.68 9.03
N LEU A 65 -24.22 7.83 8.78
CA LEU A 65 -23.54 9.12 8.87
C LEU A 65 -23.08 9.45 10.30
N ARG A 66 -23.85 9.03 11.32
CA ARG A 66 -23.43 9.14 12.73
C ARG A 66 -22.29 8.19 13.08
N GLU A 67 -22.27 6.98 12.52
CA GLU A 67 -21.19 6.00 12.73
C GLU A 67 -19.84 6.53 12.21
N ILE A 68 -19.83 7.35 11.14
CA ILE A 68 -18.62 8.03 10.65
C ILE A 68 -18.34 9.38 11.36
N GLY A 69 -19.04 9.67 12.45
CA GLY A 69 -18.79 10.84 13.30
C GLY A 69 -19.34 12.17 12.78
N MET A 70 -20.20 12.17 11.74
CA MET A 70 -20.74 13.41 11.18
C MET A 70 -21.69 14.12 12.17
N SER A 71 -21.63 15.46 12.22
CA SER A 71 -22.47 16.26 13.12
C SER A 71 -23.94 16.22 12.67
N LEU A 72 -24.89 16.44 13.59
CA LEU A 72 -26.31 16.47 13.24
C LEU A 72 -26.67 17.58 12.26
N ALA A 73 -25.93 18.70 12.30
CA ALA A 73 -26.11 19.80 11.36
C ALA A 73 -25.73 19.40 9.94
N ASP A 74 -24.57 18.74 9.76
CA ASP A 74 -24.10 18.29 8.46
C ASP A 74 -24.95 17.14 7.92
N ILE A 75 -25.38 16.23 8.79
CA ILE A 75 -26.30 15.15 8.43
C ILE A 75 -27.59 15.71 7.84
N ARG A 76 -28.15 16.79 8.41
CA ARG A 76 -29.34 17.43 7.83
C ARG A 76 -29.06 17.91 6.42
N THR A 77 -27.94 18.59 6.21
CA THR A 77 -27.54 19.09 4.88
C THR A 77 -27.38 17.94 3.90
N VAL A 78 -26.75 16.82 4.29
CA VAL A 78 -26.59 15.63 3.44
C VAL A 78 -27.93 14.96 3.12
N LEU A 79 -28.81 14.82 4.11
CA LEU A 79 -30.11 14.18 3.93
C LEU A 79 -31.11 15.00 3.10
N ASP A 80 -30.89 16.31 2.98
CA ASP A 80 -31.75 17.23 2.25
C ASP A 80 -31.13 17.67 0.90
N ALA A 81 -29.91 17.21 0.59
CA ALA A 81 -29.20 17.52 -0.64
C ALA A 81 -29.47 16.52 -1.78
N GLU A 82 -29.24 16.97 -3.02
CA GLU A 82 -29.23 16.08 -4.20
C GLU A 82 -28.09 15.04 -4.10
N PRO A 83 -28.24 13.83 -4.69
CA PRO A 83 -27.30 12.73 -4.49
C PRO A 83 -25.82 13.05 -4.80
N THR A 84 -25.54 13.92 -5.76
CA THR A 84 -24.17 14.34 -6.08
C THR A 84 -23.60 15.24 -4.98
N VAL A 85 -24.36 16.25 -4.55
CA VAL A 85 -23.96 17.16 -3.46
C VAL A 85 -23.84 16.42 -2.13
N ALA A 86 -24.73 15.46 -1.85
CA ALA A 86 -24.64 14.61 -0.67
C ALA A 86 -23.35 13.78 -0.66
N ARG A 87 -22.92 13.25 -1.81
CA ARG A 87 -21.62 12.56 -1.94
C ARG A 87 -20.46 13.50 -1.69
N ASP A 88 -20.45 14.68 -2.31
CA ASP A 88 -19.37 15.66 -2.13
C ASP A 88 -19.21 16.07 -0.65
N LEU A 89 -20.31 16.26 0.07
CA LEU A 89 -20.31 16.57 1.51
C LEU A 89 -19.76 15.41 2.36
N ILE A 90 -20.09 14.17 2.02
CA ILE A 90 -19.55 12.98 2.71
C ILE A 90 -18.06 12.87 2.44
N ASP A 91 -17.63 13.06 1.18
CA ASP A 91 -16.22 12.99 0.79
C ASP A 91 -15.40 14.09 1.48
N ASP A 92 -15.94 15.31 1.61
CA ASP A 92 -15.31 16.40 2.36
C ASP A 92 -15.18 16.10 3.86
N HIS A 93 -16.20 15.49 4.47
CA HIS A 93 -16.11 15.04 5.87
C HIS A 93 -15.03 13.98 6.04
N VAL A 94 -14.98 12.97 5.16
CA VAL A 94 -13.95 11.93 5.17
C VAL A 94 -12.56 12.56 4.99
N ARG A 95 -12.40 13.51 4.06
CA ARG A 95 -11.15 14.24 3.83
C ARG A 95 -10.71 15.01 5.08
N THR A 96 -11.65 15.64 5.77
CA THR A 96 -11.38 16.41 7.00
C THR A 96 -10.91 15.47 8.12
N VAL A 97 -11.68 14.41 8.40
CA VAL A 97 -11.34 13.43 9.45
C VAL A 97 -10.00 12.75 9.18
N THR A 98 -9.73 12.36 7.93
CA THR A 98 -8.46 11.72 7.56
C THR A 98 -7.27 12.68 7.70
N THR A 99 -7.45 13.95 7.35
CA THR A 99 -6.42 15.00 7.51
C THR A 99 -6.11 15.28 8.98
N GLU A 100 -7.13 15.40 9.84
CA GLU A 100 -6.95 15.59 11.29
C GLU A 100 -6.27 14.39 11.94
N ALA A 101 -6.66 13.17 11.55
CA ALA A 101 -6.02 11.95 12.03
C ALA A 101 -4.55 11.88 11.60
N ALA A 102 -4.22 12.27 10.36
CA ALA A 102 -2.83 12.36 9.90
C ALA A 102 -2.02 13.40 10.70
N ARG A 103 -2.59 14.59 10.97
CA ARG A 103 -1.95 15.62 11.81
C ARG A 103 -1.67 15.10 13.21
N THR A 104 -2.66 14.51 13.86
CA THR A 104 -2.53 13.97 15.22
C THR A 104 -1.45 12.88 15.30
N ARG A 105 -1.41 11.98 14.30
CA ARG A 105 -0.36 10.96 14.22
C ARG A 105 1.03 11.56 14.04
N ARG A 106 1.18 12.60 13.21
CA ARG A 106 2.47 13.31 13.04
C ARG A 106 2.94 13.96 14.33
N GLU A 107 2.05 14.63 15.07
CA GLU A 107 2.39 15.24 16.35
C GLU A 107 2.80 14.19 17.39
N ALA A 108 2.06 13.08 17.50
CA ALA A 108 2.42 11.98 18.38
C ALA A 108 3.78 11.36 18.03
N ALA A 109 4.06 11.18 16.73
CA ALA A 109 5.35 10.68 16.25
C ALA A 109 6.50 11.65 16.57
N ALA A 110 6.29 12.96 16.42
CA ALA A 110 7.28 13.97 16.79
C ALA A 110 7.60 13.98 18.29
N ILE A 111 6.59 13.81 19.15
CA ILE A 111 6.79 13.70 20.61
C ILE A 111 7.57 12.42 20.95
N ALA A 112 7.19 11.28 20.40
CA ALA A 112 7.88 10.00 20.62
C ALA A 112 9.35 10.07 20.16
N THR A 113 9.58 10.73 19.03
CA THR A 113 10.90 11.01 18.47
C THR A 113 11.76 11.85 19.43
N ALA A 114 11.21 12.94 19.96
CA ALA A 114 11.93 13.81 20.89
C ALA A 114 12.37 13.06 22.15
N ILE A 115 11.56 12.11 22.61
CA ILE A 115 11.88 11.23 23.75
C ILE A 115 12.98 10.22 23.38
N ALA A 116 12.91 9.62 22.19
CA ALA A 116 13.88 8.60 21.75
C ALA A 116 15.27 9.16 21.39
N ALA A 117 15.37 10.45 21.10
CA ALA A 117 16.60 11.11 20.68
C ALA A 117 17.73 11.11 21.73
N GLU A 118 17.44 10.78 23.00
CA GLU A 118 18.41 10.79 24.09
C GLU A 118 19.43 9.62 24.05
N SER A 119 19.25 8.61 23.18
CA SER A 119 20.19 7.48 23.07
C SER A 119 20.19 6.84 21.68
N THR A 120 20.94 7.41 20.74
CA THR A 120 21.17 6.82 19.41
C THR A 120 22.58 6.25 19.28
N THR A 121 22.72 5.21 18.45
CA THR A 121 24.00 4.63 18.03
C THR A 121 24.24 4.95 16.57
N VAL A 122 25.42 5.47 16.23
CA VAL A 122 25.80 5.73 14.83
C VAL A 122 26.00 4.41 14.08
N VAL A 123 25.25 4.21 13.00
CA VAL A 123 25.31 3.01 12.15
C VAL A 123 26.31 3.24 11.02
N CYS A 124 26.01 4.17 10.11
CA CYS A 124 26.85 4.46 8.95
C CYS A 124 26.50 5.84 8.33
N ALA A 125 27.23 6.23 7.29
CA ALA A 125 26.89 7.38 6.45
C ALA A 125 26.80 6.98 4.97
N LEU A 126 25.79 7.47 4.26
CA LEU A 126 25.52 7.14 2.84
C LEU A 126 25.32 8.42 2.02
N ARG A 127 25.51 8.35 0.70
CA ARG A 127 25.16 9.46 -0.19
C ARG A 127 23.65 9.58 -0.32
N GLY A 128 23.09 10.74 -0.01
CA GLY A 128 21.65 10.97 0.05
C GLY A 128 20.89 10.61 -1.22
N PRO A 129 21.31 11.04 -2.43
CA PRO A 129 20.61 10.70 -3.66
C PRO A 129 20.62 9.19 -3.95
N ILE A 130 21.71 8.51 -3.61
CA ILE A 130 21.86 7.06 -3.82
C ILE A 130 20.98 6.29 -2.84
N LEU A 131 20.98 6.70 -1.56
CA LEU A 131 20.11 6.13 -0.53
C LEU A 131 18.63 6.32 -0.86
N ALA A 132 18.23 7.53 -1.26
CA ALA A 132 16.84 7.81 -1.65
C ALA A 132 16.41 6.96 -2.86
N ALA A 133 17.25 6.87 -3.89
CA ALA A 133 16.99 5.98 -5.03
C ALA A 133 16.86 4.51 -4.58
N ALA A 134 17.69 4.06 -3.64
CA ALA A 134 17.67 2.68 -3.19
C ALA A 134 16.42 2.33 -2.41
N ILE A 135 16.03 3.22 -1.49
CA ILE A 135 14.77 3.13 -0.77
C ILE A 135 13.60 3.13 -1.76
N GLY A 136 13.58 4.05 -2.73
CA GLY A 136 12.53 4.11 -3.75
C GLY A 136 12.37 2.82 -4.56
N GLN A 137 13.46 2.18 -4.92
CA GLN A 137 13.43 0.91 -5.67
C GLN A 137 12.87 -0.24 -4.84
N VAL A 138 13.38 -0.44 -3.62
CA VAL A 138 12.93 -1.55 -2.77
C VAL A 138 11.51 -1.30 -2.24
N LEU A 139 11.08 -0.05 -2.03
CA LEU A 139 9.72 0.26 -1.59
C LEU A 139 8.63 -0.30 -2.51
N THR A 140 8.93 -0.57 -3.78
CA THR A 140 7.96 -1.20 -4.69
C THR A 140 7.56 -2.60 -4.24
N ALA A 141 8.44 -3.33 -3.55
CA ALA A 141 8.15 -4.66 -3.01
C ALA A 141 7.65 -4.64 -1.55
N THR A 142 7.06 -3.54 -1.08
CA THR A 142 6.38 -3.50 0.24
C THR A 142 4.89 -3.72 0.09
N ALA A 143 4.24 -4.28 1.11
CA ALA A 143 2.79 -4.53 1.10
C ALA A 143 2.13 -4.20 2.43
N ARG A 144 0.90 -3.68 2.36
CA ARG A 144 0.03 -3.53 3.52
C ARG A 144 -0.79 -4.80 3.69
N ASP A 145 -0.28 -5.73 4.49
CA ASP A 145 -0.96 -6.97 4.87
C ASP A 145 -1.32 -6.91 6.36
N ALA A 146 -2.62 -7.00 6.68
CA ALA A 146 -3.09 -6.97 8.07
C ALA A 146 -2.60 -8.17 8.89
N ALA A 147 -2.34 -9.31 8.24
CA ALA A 147 -1.78 -10.49 8.89
C ALA A 147 -0.25 -10.38 9.10
N HIS A 148 0.42 -9.55 8.29
CA HIS A 148 1.86 -9.35 8.36
C HIS A 148 2.22 -7.85 8.25
N PRO A 149 1.95 -7.03 9.28
CA PRO A 149 2.18 -5.58 9.24
C PRO A 149 3.65 -5.20 8.95
N VAL A 150 4.60 -6.07 9.31
CA VAL A 150 6.03 -5.93 9.03
C VAL A 150 6.37 -5.76 7.54
N LEU A 151 5.48 -6.21 6.63
CA LEU A 151 5.67 -6.10 5.18
C LEU A 151 5.44 -4.67 4.66
N ASP A 152 4.85 -3.75 5.45
CA ASP A 152 4.85 -2.30 5.16
C ASP A 152 6.13 -1.65 5.76
N GLY A 153 7.24 -2.37 5.64
CA GLY A 153 8.54 -2.03 6.16
C GLY A 153 9.66 -2.47 5.21
N VAL A 154 10.80 -1.81 5.35
CA VAL A 154 12.05 -2.16 4.66
C VAL A 154 13.05 -2.58 5.72
N GLU A 155 13.57 -3.79 5.63
CA GLU A 155 14.69 -4.22 6.46
C GLU A 155 15.95 -3.46 6.04
N PHE A 156 16.51 -2.70 6.96
CA PHE A 156 17.84 -2.12 6.84
C PHE A 156 18.80 -3.03 7.60
N ARG A 157 19.88 -3.45 6.95
CA ARG A 157 20.95 -4.22 7.58
C ARG A 157 22.29 -3.60 7.22
N PHE A 158 23.07 -3.26 8.24
CA PHE A 158 24.44 -2.79 8.10
C PHE A 158 25.39 -3.88 8.61
N GLU A 159 26.19 -4.43 7.71
CA GLU A 159 27.27 -5.38 8.00
C GLU A 159 28.40 -5.22 6.99
N ASP A 160 29.64 -5.48 7.42
CA ASP A 160 30.84 -5.47 6.56
C ASP A 160 31.01 -4.18 5.71
N GLY A 161 30.63 -3.02 6.27
CA GLY A 161 30.77 -1.73 5.60
C GLY A 161 29.71 -1.41 4.54
N ALA A 162 28.67 -2.24 4.40
CA ALA A 162 27.58 -2.03 3.45
C ALA A 162 26.21 -2.01 4.14
N MET A 163 25.32 -1.16 3.63
CA MET A 163 23.91 -1.11 3.99
C MET A 163 23.10 -1.87 2.93
N THR A 164 22.45 -2.96 3.32
CA THR A 164 21.51 -3.72 2.50
C THR A 164 20.08 -3.37 2.92
N LEU A 165 19.28 -2.96 1.95
CA LEU A 165 17.86 -2.65 2.10
C LEU A 165 17.06 -3.80 1.48
N THR A 166 16.15 -4.42 2.22
CA THR A 166 15.32 -5.53 1.73
C THR A 166 13.84 -5.30 2.01
N SER A 167 12.99 -5.61 1.04
CA SER A 167 11.54 -5.55 1.18
C SER A 167 10.90 -6.74 0.49
N THR A 168 9.72 -7.15 0.96
CA THR A 168 8.95 -8.22 0.34
C THR A 168 7.45 -8.02 0.54
N ASP A 169 6.67 -8.42 -0.45
CA ASP A 169 5.21 -8.48 -0.45
C ASP A 169 4.70 -9.94 -0.49
N ARG A 170 5.59 -10.89 -0.16
CA ARG A 170 5.42 -12.36 -0.24
C ARG A 170 5.51 -12.96 -1.64
N TYR A 171 5.33 -12.17 -2.70
CA TYR A 171 5.40 -12.63 -4.09
C TYR A 171 6.68 -12.21 -4.78
N ARG A 172 7.30 -11.14 -4.31
CA ARG A 172 8.66 -10.75 -4.67
C ARG A 172 9.45 -10.33 -3.45
N ILE A 173 10.76 -10.34 -3.63
CA ILE A 173 11.71 -9.78 -2.69
C ILE A 173 12.71 -8.93 -3.46
N SER A 174 12.85 -7.67 -3.05
CA SER A 174 13.81 -6.74 -3.64
C SER A 174 14.89 -6.40 -2.61
N SER A 175 16.15 -6.46 -3.02
CA SER A 175 17.30 -6.18 -2.18
C SER A 175 18.23 -5.21 -2.90
N ARG A 176 18.65 -4.15 -2.21
CA ARG A 176 19.67 -3.21 -2.69
C ARG A 176 20.78 -3.00 -1.68
N SER A 177 22.03 -3.18 -2.11
CA SER A 177 23.22 -2.97 -1.27
C SER A 177 23.95 -1.69 -1.65
N LEU A 178 24.36 -0.92 -0.65
CA LEU A 178 25.07 0.34 -0.80
C LEU A 178 26.32 0.37 0.09
N PRO A 179 27.52 0.68 -0.45
CA PRO A 179 28.70 0.86 0.39
C PRO A 179 28.57 2.13 1.23
N ALA A 180 29.00 2.08 2.49
CA ALA A 180 29.12 3.26 3.33
C ALA A 180 30.20 4.21 2.79
N VAL A 181 29.96 5.52 2.93
CA VAL A 181 30.97 6.55 2.66
C VAL A 181 32.12 6.44 3.68
N GLU A 182 31.76 6.17 4.94
CA GLU A 182 32.68 5.89 6.04
C GLU A 182 32.20 4.60 6.74
N PRO A 183 32.87 3.45 6.53
CA PRO A 183 32.47 2.20 7.15
C PRO A 183 32.77 2.24 8.65
N SER A 184 31.79 1.83 9.46
CA SER A 184 31.96 1.58 10.88
C SER A 184 32.05 0.07 11.13
N ASN A 185 32.52 -0.33 12.31
CA ASN A 185 32.50 -1.73 12.74
C ASN A 185 31.15 -2.12 13.38
N THR A 186 30.16 -1.24 13.36
CA THR A 186 28.83 -1.52 13.90
C THR A 186 28.16 -2.58 13.03
N ARG A 187 27.53 -3.56 13.67
CA ARG A 187 26.55 -4.43 13.01
C ARG A 187 25.17 -4.06 13.51
N TRP A 188 24.24 -3.79 12.61
CA TRP A 188 22.91 -3.36 12.98
C TRP A 188 21.86 -3.84 11.97
N SER A 189 20.67 -4.16 12.45
CA SER A 189 19.52 -4.44 11.58
C SER A 189 18.24 -3.94 12.22
N GLY A 190 17.31 -3.45 11.41
CA GLY A 190 15.99 -3.05 11.84
C GLY A 190 15.03 -2.87 10.67
N THR A 191 13.74 -3.13 10.90
CA THR A 191 12.70 -2.92 9.89
C THR A 191 12.18 -1.50 9.99
N VAL A 192 12.48 -0.66 9.01
CA VAL A 192 12.07 0.75 8.99
C VAL A 192 10.71 0.89 8.30
N CYS A 193 9.78 1.64 8.90
CA CYS A 193 8.44 1.83 8.37
C CYS A 193 8.46 2.45 6.97
N ALA A 194 7.81 1.79 6.00
CA ALA A 194 7.80 2.23 4.61
C ALA A 194 7.03 3.53 4.41
N GLY A 195 6.03 3.84 5.24
CA GLY A 195 5.31 5.12 5.21
C GLY A 195 6.24 6.30 5.49
N ASP A 196 6.99 6.23 6.59
CA ASP A 196 7.90 7.31 7.01
C ASP A 196 9.04 7.51 5.98
N LEU A 197 9.52 6.41 5.38
CA LEU A 197 10.51 6.45 4.30
C LEU A 197 9.96 7.16 3.06
N ARG A 198 8.74 6.83 2.60
CA ARG A 198 8.09 7.47 1.45
C ARG A 198 7.96 8.98 1.65
N ASP A 199 7.57 9.40 2.85
CA ASP A 199 7.41 10.82 3.19
C ASP A 199 8.75 11.58 3.18
N GLY A 200 9.85 10.90 3.57
CA GLY A 200 11.19 11.50 3.67
C GLY A 200 12.09 11.41 2.42
N LEU A 201 11.65 10.72 1.36
CA LEU A 201 12.48 10.47 0.15
C LEU A 201 13.04 11.74 -0.48
N SER A 202 12.21 12.78 -0.60
CA SER A 202 12.58 14.05 -1.23
C SER A 202 13.69 14.76 -0.46
N ASP A 203 13.64 14.68 0.87
CA ASP A 203 14.67 15.25 1.72
C ASP A 203 15.96 14.44 1.61
N LEU A 204 15.89 13.11 1.76
CA LEU A 204 17.06 12.24 1.56
C LEU A 204 17.77 12.51 0.22
N ALA A 205 17.00 12.64 -0.87
CA ALA A 205 17.54 12.87 -2.21
C ALA A 205 18.28 14.21 -2.36
N ARG A 206 17.88 15.23 -1.60
CA ARG A 206 18.54 16.54 -1.57
C ARG A 206 19.70 16.61 -0.57
N GLY A 207 19.89 15.60 0.28
CA GLY A 207 20.99 15.54 1.23
C GLY A 207 22.29 15.13 0.53
N GLY A 208 23.42 15.75 0.86
CA GLY A 208 24.72 15.32 0.32
C GLY A 208 25.14 13.96 0.88
N VAL A 209 25.54 13.95 2.15
CA VAL A 209 25.80 12.76 2.95
C VAL A 209 24.76 12.70 4.07
N VAL A 210 24.16 11.53 4.27
CA VAL A 210 23.14 11.26 5.27
C VAL A 210 23.73 10.30 6.30
N GLY A 211 23.79 10.74 7.55
CA GLY A 211 24.17 9.86 8.66
C GLY A 211 22.97 9.04 9.12
N ILE A 212 23.15 7.76 9.37
CA ILE A 212 22.10 6.89 9.90
C ILE A 212 22.45 6.56 11.35
N GLU A 213 21.54 6.88 12.25
CA GLU A 213 21.65 6.55 13.67
C GLU A 213 20.42 5.73 14.10
N ALA A 214 20.67 4.64 14.83
CA ALA A 214 19.62 3.78 15.33
C ALA A 214 19.35 4.09 16.81
N GLY A 215 18.10 4.32 17.16
CA GLY A 215 17.63 4.46 18.55
C GLY A 215 16.68 3.33 18.93
N THR A 216 16.05 3.47 20.09
CA THR A 216 15.00 2.54 20.55
C THR A 216 13.71 2.83 19.79
N GLY A 217 13.30 1.92 18.90
CA GLY A 217 12.05 2.03 18.14
C GLY A 217 12.05 3.07 17.00
N THR A 218 13.17 3.75 16.75
CA THR A 218 13.31 4.72 15.67
C THR A 218 14.70 4.67 15.02
N VAL A 219 14.77 5.15 13.78
CA VAL A 219 15.99 5.43 13.05
C VAL A 219 15.97 6.90 12.66
N ARG A 220 17.09 7.58 12.90
CA ARG A 220 17.32 8.97 12.54
C ARG A 220 18.23 9.03 11.32
N PHE A 221 17.80 9.74 10.30
CA PHE A 221 18.59 10.14 9.15
C PHE A 221 19.02 11.60 9.35
N ARG A 222 20.29 11.80 9.67
CA ARG A 222 20.88 13.13 9.87
C ARG A 222 21.10 13.84 8.55
N LEU A 223 20.50 15.01 8.39
CA LEU A 223 20.54 15.80 7.17
C LEU A 223 21.32 17.10 7.38
N THR A 224 22.26 17.41 6.49
CA THR A 224 23.00 18.67 6.58
C THR A 224 22.12 19.85 6.16
N GLY A 225 21.92 20.80 7.07
CA GLY A 225 21.21 22.06 6.78
C GLY A 225 19.69 21.94 6.68
N ARG A 226 19.11 20.84 7.19
CA ARG A 226 17.66 20.61 7.29
C ARG A 226 17.34 19.88 8.59
N ASP A 227 16.06 19.79 8.91
CA ASP A 227 15.60 18.94 9.99
C ASP A 227 15.89 17.48 9.67
N ASP A 228 16.26 16.71 10.69
CA ASP A 228 16.53 15.30 10.54
C ASP A 228 15.23 14.53 10.28
N LEU A 229 15.35 13.50 9.45
CA LEU A 229 14.24 12.60 9.19
C LEU A 229 14.24 11.50 10.24
N TRP A 230 13.08 11.30 10.86
CA TRP A 230 12.86 10.24 11.83
C TRP A 230 11.88 9.22 11.27
N CYS A 231 12.29 7.96 11.27
CA CYS A 231 11.47 6.86 10.82
C CYS A 231 11.27 5.87 11.97
N ARG A 232 10.05 5.35 12.11
CA ARG A 232 9.73 4.31 13.08
C ARG A 232 10.37 2.99 12.68
N LEU A 233 10.84 2.24 13.67
CA LEU A 233 11.14 0.83 13.55
C LEU A 233 9.88 0.02 13.84
N LEU A 234 9.63 -1.02 13.04
CA LEU A 234 8.58 -2.00 13.29
C LEU A 234 9.11 -3.06 14.25
N ASP A 235 8.29 -3.44 15.23
CA ASP A 235 8.70 -4.35 16.31
C ASP A 235 8.81 -5.81 15.85
N ASP A 236 8.01 -6.20 14.86
CA ASP A 236 8.00 -7.55 14.32
C ASP A 236 9.27 -7.86 13.53
N PRO A 237 9.84 -9.08 13.66
CA PRO A 237 11.01 -9.48 12.90
C PRO A 237 10.69 -9.55 11.41
N PHE A 238 11.59 -9.03 10.58
CA PHE A 238 11.47 -9.15 9.13
C PHE A 238 11.58 -10.63 8.71
N PRO A 239 10.82 -11.09 7.70
CA PRO A 239 10.90 -12.47 7.24
C PRO A 239 12.31 -12.91 6.86
N SER A 240 12.72 -14.06 7.39
CA SER A 240 13.97 -14.73 7.05
C SER A 240 13.94 -15.16 5.58
N HIS A 241 14.62 -14.41 4.72
CA HIS A 241 14.71 -14.69 3.28
C HIS A 241 16.03 -15.33 2.87
N ARG A 242 17.13 -15.09 3.60
CA ARG A 242 18.47 -15.61 3.23
C ARG A 242 18.49 -17.12 3.06
N ALA A 243 17.91 -17.86 4.02
CA ALA A 243 17.84 -19.31 3.94
C ALA A 243 17.07 -19.81 2.70
N MET A 244 16.02 -19.09 2.29
CA MET A 244 15.29 -19.39 1.06
C MET A 244 16.18 -19.15 -0.17
N VAL A 245 16.87 -18.02 -0.23
CA VAL A 245 17.75 -17.66 -1.35
C VAL A 245 18.94 -18.63 -1.47
N ASP A 246 19.57 -18.96 -0.35
CA ASP A 246 20.71 -19.87 -0.28
C ASP A 246 20.33 -21.32 -0.65
N ALA A 247 19.05 -21.69 -0.47
CA ALA A 247 18.52 -22.99 -0.85
C ALA A 247 18.09 -23.09 -2.32
N LEU A 248 18.11 -21.99 -3.08
CA LEU A 248 17.72 -22.03 -4.49
C LEU A 248 18.73 -22.83 -5.32
N PRO A 249 18.26 -23.66 -6.27
CA PRO A 249 19.15 -24.34 -7.20
C PRO A 249 19.90 -23.34 -8.11
N PRO A 250 20.98 -23.79 -8.77
CA PRO A 250 21.71 -22.96 -9.72
C PRO A 250 20.80 -22.51 -10.88
N VAL A 251 21.16 -21.37 -11.48
CA VAL A 251 20.50 -20.84 -12.67
C VAL A 251 20.70 -21.82 -13.83
N THR A 252 19.60 -22.16 -14.51
CA THR A 252 19.57 -23.06 -15.67
C THR A 252 19.46 -22.27 -16.98
N THR A 253 18.70 -21.18 -16.97
CA THR A 253 18.50 -20.30 -18.12
C THR A 253 18.77 -18.85 -17.74
N ARG A 254 19.62 -18.18 -18.51
CA ARG A 254 19.94 -16.76 -18.38
C ARG A 254 19.56 -16.03 -19.66
N ALA A 255 18.80 -14.95 -19.55
CA ALA A 255 18.46 -14.07 -20.67
C ALA A 255 18.98 -12.64 -20.40
N SER A 256 19.66 -12.03 -21.38
CA SER A 256 19.96 -10.60 -21.41
C SER A 256 19.02 -9.92 -22.41
N VAL A 257 18.36 -8.85 -22.01
CA VAL A 257 17.33 -8.20 -22.82
C VAL A 257 17.24 -6.71 -22.54
N ALA A 258 16.90 -5.92 -23.56
CA ALA A 258 16.68 -4.49 -23.42
C ALA A 258 15.52 -4.19 -22.46
N THR A 259 15.82 -3.43 -21.39
CA THR A 259 14.88 -3.05 -20.33
C THR A 259 13.65 -2.34 -20.90
N SER A 260 13.87 -1.37 -21.78
CA SER A 260 12.80 -0.56 -22.38
C SER A 260 11.84 -1.37 -23.22
N ALA A 261 12.34 -2.39 -23.95
CA ALA A 261 11.50 -3.24 -24.76
C ALA A 261 10.59 -4.13 -23.91
N VAL A 262 11.13 -4.73 -22.84
CA VAL A 262 10.33 -5.51 -21.88
C VAL A 262 9.28 -4.64 -21.19
N LEU A 263 9.64 -3.43 -20.75
CA LEU A 263 8.68 -2.50 -20.15
C LEU A 263 7.57 -2.13 -21.12
N GLN A 264 7.89 -1.79 -22.36
CA GLN A 264 6.90 -1.47 -23.38
C GLN A 264 5.95 -2.65 -23.63
N SER A 265 6.46 -3.89 -23.65
CA SER A 265 5.62 -5.09 -23.76
C SER A 265 4.66 -5.24 -22.58
N LEU A 266 5.16 -5.05 -21.35
CA LEU A 266 4.34 -5.14 -20.13
C LEU A 266 3.30 -4.01 -20.01
N GLU A 267 3.63 -2.80 -20.45
CA GLU A 267 2.71 -1.65 -20.46
C GLU A 267 1.57 -1.82 -21.47
N GLY A 268 1.76 -2.67 -22.48
CA GLY A 268 0.71 -3.05 -23.42
C GLY A 268 -0.26 -4.12 -22.87
N CYS A 269 0.07 -4.80 -21.77
CA CYS A 269 -0.79 -5.80 -21.16
C CYS A 269 -2.00 -5.17 -20.48
N VAL A 270 -3.17 -5.78 -20.66
CA VAL A 270 -4.44 -5.35 -20.04
C VAL A 270 -4.85 -6.32 -18.94
N GLY A 271 -4.48 -7.60 -19.08
CA GLY A 271 -4.71 -8.62 -18.07
C GLY A 271 -3.83 -8.46 -16.83
N GLU A 272 -4.28 -9.08 -15.74
CA GLU A 272 -3.54 -9.14 -14.48
C GLU A 272 -2.33 -10.08 -14.56
N ARG A 273 -2.27 -10.96 -15.57
CA ARG A 273 -1.24 -11.98 -15.74
C ARG A 273 -0.54 -11.87 -17.08
N VAL A 274 0.77 -12.14 -17.06
CA VAL A 274 1.62 -12.18 -18.25
C VAL A 274 2.33 -13.52 -18.30
N LEU A 275 2.22 -14.18 -19.44
CA LEU A 275 3.00 -15.36 -19.78
C LEU A 275 4.31 -14.90 -20.42
N LEU A 276 5.43 -15.35 -19.86
CA LEU A 276 6.78 -15.12 -20.34
C LEU A 276 7.35 -16.45 -20.84
N ASP A 277 7.47 -16.59 -22.15
CA ASP A 277 8.18 -17.71 -22.78
C ASP A 277 9.60 -17.27 -23.16
N VAL A 278 10.58 -17.87 -22.47
CA VAL A 278 12.01 -17.67 -22.73
C VAL A 278 12.43 -18.70 -23.77
N THR A 279 12.56 -18.26 -25.03
CA THR A 279 12.94 -19.15 -26.15
C THR A 279 14.46 -19.26 -26.30
N SER A 280 14.97 -19.74 -27.42
CA SER A 280 16.42 -19.74 -27.70
C SER A 280 16.99 -18.37 -28.09
N THR A 281 16.15 -17.41 -28.54
CA THR A 281 16.62 -16.14 -29.13
C THR A 281 15.78 -14.91 -28.76
N ALA A 282 14.69 -15.11 -28.02
CA ALA A 282 13.76 -14.03 -27.69
C ALA A 282 12.95 -14.35 -26.43
N LEU A 283 12.46 -13.30 -25.79
CA LEU A 283 11.38 -13.36 -24.81
C LEU A 283 10.06 -13.10 -25.51
N VAL A 284 9.12 -14.03 -25.39
CA VAL A 284 7.75 -13.86 -25.87
C VAL A 284 6.86 -13.55 -24.67
N LEU A 285 6.35 -12.33 -24.60
CA LEU A 285 5.40 -11.89 -23.59
C LEU A 285 4.01 -11.94 -24.18
N SER A 286 3.09 -12.62 -23.52
CA SER A 286 1.69 -12.67 -23.94
C SER A 286 0.72 -12.45 -22.79
N ASP A 287 -0.41 -11.83 -23.13
CA ASP A 287 -1.50 -11.56 -22.21
C ASP A 287 -2.78 -12.20 -22.76
N ALA A 288 -3.33 -13.15 -22.00
CA ALA A 288 -4.53 -13.90 -22.38
C ALA A 288 -5.77 -12.99 -22.49
N ALA A 289 -5.81 -11.86 -21.78
CA ALA A 289 -6.94 -10.94 -21.81
C ALA A 289 -6.97 -10.06 -23.07
N SER A 290 -5.81 -9.69 -23.62
CA SER A 290 -5.70 -8.83 -24.80
C SER A 290 -5.41 -9.60 -26.10
N ALA A 291 -5.09 -10.90 -26.01
CA ALA A 291 -4.51 -11.68 -27.11
C ALA A 291 -3.23 -11.02 -27.71
N GLY A 292 -2.65 -10.07 -26.99
CA GLY A 292 -1.43 -9.37 -27.36
C GLY A 292 -0.23 -10.29 -27.16
N VAL A 293 0.60 -10.42 -28.20
CA VAL A 293 1.87 -11.13 -28.14
C VAL A 293 2.96 -10.16 -28.56
N SER A 294 3.97 -10.02 -27.73
CA SER A 294 5.15 -9.20 -27.99
C SER A 294 6.39 -10.08 -27.96
N THR A 295 7.23 -9.98 -28.98
CA THR A 295 8.49 -10.72 -29.06
C THR A 295 9.63 -9.74 -28.94
N VAL A 296 10.45 -9.92 -27.92
CA VAL A 296 11.60 -9.07 -27.62
C VAL A 296 12.88 -9.90 -27.85
N PRO A 297 13.76 -9.50 -28.77
CA PRO A 297 15.05 -10.16 -28.96
C PRO A 297 15.87 -10.17 -27.68
N ALA A 298 16.51 -11.31 -27.37
CA ALA A 298 17.30 -11.48 -26.17
C ALA A 298 18.46 -12.46 -26.39
N ASP A 299 19.57 -12.23 -25.70
CA ASP A 299 20.70 -13.16 -25.67
C ASP A 299 20.46 -14.20 -24.58
N ILE A 300 20.21 -15.45 -24.97
CA ILE A 300 19.75 -16.51 -24.07
C ILE A 300 20.76 -17.65 -24.01
N CYS A 301 21.07 -18.10 -22.79
CA CYS A 301 21.90 -19.26 -22.52
C CYS A 301 21.16 -20.18 -21.55
N GLY A 302 20.70 -21.33 -22.05
CA GLY A 302 19.95 -22.34 -21.30
C GLY A 302 18.78 -22.93 -22.08
N PRO A 303 18.07 -23.91 -21.51
CA PRO A 303 16.87 -24.47 -22.13
C PRO A 303 15.71 -23.46 -22.16
N PRO A 304 14.77 -23.61 -23.10
CA PRO A 304 13.56 -22.80 -23.10
C PRO A 304 12.71 -23.07 -21.87
N VAL A 305 12.02 -22.04 -21.38
CA VAL A 305 11.19 -22.13 -20.18
C VAL A 305 10.04 -21.14 -20.27
N GLU A 306 8.85 -21.64 -19.99
CA GLU A 306 7.63 -20.84 -19.92
C GLU A 306 7.27 -20.59 -18.46
N MET A 307 6.96 -19.33 -18.13
CA MET A 307 6.62 -18.89 -16.77
C MET A 307 5.44 -17.93 -16.83
N CYS A 308 4.57 -17.94 -15.82
CA CYS A 308 3.47 -16.99 -15.71
C CYS A 308 3.67 -16.12 -14.47
N PHE A 309 3.36 -14.83 -14.57
CA PHE A 309 3.50 -13.88 -13.48
C PHE A 309 2.26 -12.99 -13.37
N GLU A 310 1.92 -12.58 -12.15
CA GLU A 310 1.04 -11.42 -11.96
C GLU A 310 1.79 -10.16 -12.41
N LEU A 311 1.16 -9.33 -13.24
CA LEU A 311 1.70 -8.07 -13.77
C LEU A 311 2.09 -7.11 -12.64
N SER A 312 1.29 -7.09 -11.56
CA SER A 312 1.57 -6.32 -10.34
C SER A 312 2.88 -6.73 -9.64
N THR A 313 3.36 -7.95 -9.90
CA THR A 313 4.61 -8.48 -9.33
C THR A 313 5.78 -8.28 -10.30
N LEU A 314 5.60 -8.63 -11.58
CA LEU A 314 6.68 -8.56 -12.59
C LEU A 314 6.98 -7.13 -13.02
N TYR A 315 5.96 -6.31 -13.33
CA TYR A 315 6.20 -4.96 -13.86
C TYR A 315 7.04 -4.08 -12.93
N PRO A 316 6.74 -3.97 -11.61
CA PRO A 316 7.58 -3.15 -10.75
C PRO A 316 8.99 -3.70 -10.54
N ALA A 317 9.21 -5.02 -10.67
CA ALA A 317 10.55 -5.61 -10.61
C ALA A 317 11.42 -5.17 -11.80
N VAL A 318 10.81 -5.08 -12.98
CA VAL A 318 11.45 -4.61 -14.22
C VAL A 318 11.62 -3.09 -14.19
N SER A 319 10.60 -2.33 -13.78
CA SER A 319 10.60 -0.86 -13.89
C SER A 319 11.57 -0.14 -12.96
N VAL A 320 11.96 -0.78 -11.85
CA VAL A 320 12.95 -0.25 -10.91
C VAL A 320 14.38 -0.69 -11.19
N SER A 321 14.57 -1.61 -12.15
CA SER A 321 15.89 -2.10 -12.54
C SER A 321 16.76 -0.97 -13.10
N ILE A 322 18.07 -1.08 -12.88
CA ILE A 322 19.05 -0.05 -13.25
C ILE A 322 19.63 -0.39 -14.62
N GLY A 323 19.87 0.62 -15.47
CA GLY A 323 20.61 0.43 -16.72
C GLY A 323 19.72 0.08 -17.92
N ALA A 324 20.37 -0.17 -19.06
CA ALA A 324 19.68 -0.41 -20.32
C ALA A 324 19.33 -1.88 -20.53
N GLU A 325 20.13 -2.79 -19.95
CA GLU A 325 20.00 -4.24 -20.13
C GLU A 325 19.58 -4.92 -18.82
N LEU A 326 18.54 -5.74 -18.91
CA LEU A 326 18.08 -6.65 -17.85
C LEU A 326 18.74 -8.00 -18.03
N LEU A 327 19.10 -8.58 -16.89
CA LEU A 327 19.43 -9.99 -16.80
C LEU A 327 18.33 -10.73 -16.04
N LEU A 328 17.77 -11.75 -16.69
CA LEU A 328 16.78 -12.65 -16.13
C LEU A 328 17.44 -14.01 -15.87
N ASP A 329 17.55 -14.38 -14.61
CA ASP A 329 18.16 -15.62 -14.13
C ASP A 329 17.03 -16.57 -13.69
N VAL A 330 16.77 -17.61 -14.50
CA VAL A 330 15.71 -18.61 -14.31
C VAL A 330 16.29 -19.95 -13.86
N ARG A 331 15.57 -20.64 -12.98
CA ARG A 331 15.98 -21.91 -12.37
C ARG A 331 15.05 -23.06 -12.78
N ALA A 332 13.76 -22.83 -12.67
CA ALA A 332 12.68 -23.70 -13.13
C ALA A 332 11.41 -22.85 -13.30
N ALA A 333 10.39 -23.38 -13.98
CA ALA A 333 9.14 -22.67 -14.26
C ALA A 333 8.33 -22.30 -13.00
N ASP A 334 8.51 -23.05 -11.92
CA ASP A 334 7.81 -22.91 -10.63
C ASP A 334 8.69 -22.27 -9.53
N LEU A 335 9.92 -21.91 -9.86
CA LEU A 335 10.87 -21.27 -8.94
C LEU A 335 11.01 -19.78 -9.24
N PRO A 336 11.37 -18.96 -8.24
CA PRO A 336 11.53 -17.54 -8.44
C PRO A 336 12.58 -17.22 -9.51
N MET A 337 12.18 -16.31 -10.42
CA MET A 337 13.07 -15.69 -11.40
C MET A 337 13.79 -14.51 -10.75
N THR A 338 15.09 -14.41 -10.94
CA THR A 338 15.88 -13.26 -10.48
C THR A 338 15.99 -12.23 -11.61
N VAL A 339 15.57 -11.01 -11.33
CA VAL A 339 15.65 -9.83 -12.21
C VAL A 339 16.71 -8.89 -11.64
N ARG A 340 17.69 -8.52 -12.47
CA ARG A 340 18.75 -7.57 -12.10
C ARG A 340 19.26 -6.84 -13.33
N SER A 341 20.01 -5.76 -13.11
CA SER A 341 20.77 -5.11 -14.18
C SER A 341 21.92 -6.00 -14.64
N ALA A 342 22.23 -5.97 -15.94
CA ALA A 342 23.48 -6.50 -16.46
C ALA A 342 24.70 -5.68 -15.99
N ASP A 343 24.51 -4.37 -15.80
CA ASP A 343 25.58 -3.40 -15.49
C ASP A 343 25.79 -3.18 -13.99
N CYS A 344 24.75 -3.40 -13.17
CA CYS A 344 24.76 -3.11 -11.74
C CYS A 344 24.01 -4.18 -10.93
N GLY A 345 24.74 -5.16 -10.39
CA GLY A 345 24.17 -6.25 -9.59
C GLY A 345 23.72 -5.86 -8.18
N ASP A 346 23.92 -4.60 -7.77
CA ASP A 346 23.64 -4.15 -6.41
C ASP A 346 22.14 -4.13 -6.08
N LEU A 347 21.28 -4.03 -7.10
CA LEU A 347 19.84 -4.23 -6.99
C LEU A 347 19.46 -5.57 -7.60
N THR A 348 18.82 -6.41 -6.79
CA THR A 348 18.29 -7.70 -7.24
C THR A 348 16.85 -7.83 -6.77
N THR A 349 15.95 -8.22 -7.68
CA THR A 349 14.56 -8.53 -7.36
C THR A 349 14.25 -9.96 -7.76
N MET A 350 13.82 -10.80 -6.83
CA MET A 350 13.27 -12.12 -7.14
C MET A 350 11.76 -12.05 -7.22
N VAL A 351 11.20 -12.66 -8.25
CA VAL A 351 9.77 -12.62 -8.58
C VAL A 351 9.25 -14.06 -8.63
N MET A 352 8.23 -14.36 -7.84
CA MET A 352 7.57 -15.67 -7.84
C MET A 352 6.65 -15.80 -9.05
N PRO A 353 6.78 -16.88 -9.86
CA PRO A 353 5.79 -17.21 -10.85
C PRO A 353 4.49 -17.67 -10.18
N VAL A 354 3.37 -17.53 -10.89
CA VAL A 354 2.08 -18.12 -10.54
C VAL A 354 1.82 -19.35 -11.40
N PHE A 355 1.14 -20.34 -10.82
CA PHE A 355 0.74 -21.53 -11.57
C PHE A 355 -0.27 -21.18 -12.66
N VAL A 356 -0.01 -21.65 -13.87
CA VAL A 356 -1.00 -21.70 -14.95
C VAL A 356 -1.93 -22.86 -14.63
N GLY A 357 -3.10 -22.56 -14.07
CA GLY A 357 -4.15 -23.54 -13.76
C GLY A 357 -5.03 -23.84 -14.96
#